data_AF-A0A8R7R098-F1
#
_entry.id   AF-A0A8R7R098-F1
#
_cell.length_a   1.000
_cell.length_b   1.000
_cell.length_c   1.000
_cell.angle_alpha   90.00
_cell.angle_beta   90.00
_cell.angle_gamma   90.00
#
_symmetry.space_group_name_H-M   'P 1'
#
loop_
_entity.id
_entity.type
_entity.pdbx_description
1 polymer ?
#
loop_
_entity_poly.entity_id
_entity_poly.type
_entity_poly.pdbx_seq_one_letter_code
_entity_poly.pdbx_strand_id
1 'polypeptide(L)'
;MKLSFLDTFHVATGPIQRLFFYDGPGLPPFPSVAGSLRSSLAATLPVFLPLAGKLAFRPACGDIVVDCSPSAVSSGVKFVEAEFLAGADALRRPWFSISVSEIFQHQPKSLKFSEFQ
;
A
#
# COMPACT_ATOMS: atom_id res chain seq x y z
N MET A 1 -5.25 -8.44 -17.33
CA MET A 1 -6.70 -8.46 -16.99
C MET A 1 -7.37 -7.23 -17.60
N LYS A 2 -8.50 -7.40 -18.30
CA LYS A 2 -9.26 -6.28 -18.91
C LYS A 2 -10.15 -5.59 -17.87
N LEU A 3 -10.21 -4.27 -17.91
CA LEU A 3 -11.11 -3.47 -17.09
C LEU A 3 -12.51 -3.40 -17.71
N SER A 4 -13.53 -3.41 -16.86
CA SER A 4 -14.92 -3.19 -17.25
C SER A 4 -15.21 -1.69 -17.41
N PHE A 5 -16.37 -1.38 -18.01
CA PHE A 5 -16.83 0.00 -18.13
C PHE A 5 -16.92 0.73 -16.78
N LEU A 6 -17.33 0.04 -15.70
CA LEU A 6 -17.45 0.63 -14.37
C LEU A 6 -16.08 0.94 -13.73
N ASP A 7 -15.04 0.19 -14.11
CA ASP A 7 -13.69 0.41 -13.62
C ASP A 7 -13.09 1.69 -14.19
N THR A 8 -13.45 2.06 -15.43
CA THR A 8 -12.91 3.26 -16.12
C THR A 8 -13.18 4.55 -15.36
N PHE A 9 -14.32 4.67 -14.68
CA PHE A 9 -14.62 5.84 -13.83
C PHE A 9 -13.57 6.01 -12.72
N HIS A 10 -13.06 4.90 -12.19
CA HIS A 10 -12.11 4.90 -11.09
C HIS A 10 -10.66 5.06 -11.57
N VAL A 11 -10.34 4.70 -12.82
CA VAL A 11 -8.99 4.89 -13.37
C VAL A 11 -8.58 6.37 -13.41
N ALA A 12 -9.55 7.26 -13.67
CA ALA A 12 -9.31 8.71 -13.65
C ALA A 12 -9.35 9.31 -12.24
N THR A 13 -9.78 8.56 -11.22
CA THR A 13 -9.80 9.04 -9.83
C THR A 13 -8.44 8.81 -9.17
N GLY A 14 -8.09 9.70 -8.24
CA GLY A 14 -6.88 9.53 -7.43
C GLY A 14 -6.92 8.26 -6.57
N PRO A 15 -5.77 7.84 -6.00
CA PRO A 15 -5.70 6.65 -5.16
C PRO A 15 -6.69 6.70 -3.99
N ILE A 16 -7.37 5.58 -3.73
CA ILE A 16 -8.21 5.44 -2.54
C ILE A 16 -7.31 5.21 -1.33
N GLN A 17 -7.34 6.12 -0.36
CA GLN A 17 -6.55 6.04 0.87
C GLN A 17 -7.45 5.61 2.04
N ARG A 18 -7.00 4.60 2.80
CA ARG A 18 -7.73 4.07 3.97
C ARG A 18 -6.76 3.90 5.14
N LEU A 19 -7.18 4.33 6.32
CA LEU A 19 -6.41 4.23 7.56
C LEU A 19 -7.17 3.39 8.58
N PHE A 20 -6.48 2.46 9.21
CA PHE A 20 -7.02 1.59 10.26
C PHE A 20 -6.17 1.77 11.52
N PHE A 21 -6.84 2.08 12.63
CA PHE A 21 -6.21 2.21 13.94
C PHE A 21 -6.53 0.98 14.79
N TYR A 22 -5.52 0.40 15.41
CA TYR A 22 -5.64 -0.76 16.27
C TYR A 22 -5.12 -0.42 17.66
N ASP A 23 -6.01 -0.41 18.64
CA ASP A 23 -5.69 -0.21 20.06
C ASP A 23 -6.23 -1.39 20.88
N GLY A 24 -5.58 -1.72 22.00
CA GLY A 24 -6.09 -2.69 22.96
C GLY A 24 -5.00 -3.36 23.79
N PRO A 25 -5.35 -3.92 24.96
CA PRO A 25 -4.41 -4.73 25.73
C PRO A 25 -4.03 -5.99 24.95
N GLY A 26 -2.76 -6.39 25.03
CA GLY A 26 -2.29 -7.65 24.43
C GLY A 26 -1.95 -7.59 22.94
N LEU A 27 -1.77 -6.39 22.36
CA LEU A 27 -1.19 -6.28 21.03
C LEU A 27 0.23 -6.89 21.00
N PRO A 28 0.59 -7.66 19.95
CA PRO A 28 1.93 -8.21 19.84
C PRO A 28 2.95 -7.08 19.67
N PRO A 29 4.23 -7.32 19.98
CA PRO A 29 5.30 -6.39 19.66
C PRO A 29 5.30 -6.05 18.16
N PHE A 30 5.59 -4.79 17.82
CA PHE A 30 5.56 -4.30 16.43
C PHE A 30 6.27 -5.21 15.42
N PRO A 31 7.50 -5.73 15.66
CA PRO A 31 8.16 -6.62 14.71
C PRO A 31 7.36 -7.91 14.41
N SER A 32 6.63 -8.44 15.39
CA SER A 32 5.79 -9.62 15.21
C SER A 32 4.56 -9.31 14.34
N VAL A 33 3.96 -8.13 14.55
CA VAL A 33 2.83 -7.66 13.73
C VAL A 33 3.29 -7.43 12.29
N ALA A 34 4.38 -6.69 12.11
CA ALA A 34 4.98 -6.43 10.81
C ALA A 34 5.30 -7.72 10.04
N GLY A 35 5.95 -8.69 10.69
CA GLY A 35 6.23 -10.00 10.09
C GLY A 35 4.97 -10.76 9.70
N SER A 36 3.94 -10.74 10.55
CA SER A 36 2.65 -11.39 10.27
C SER A 36 1.91 -10.74 9.11
N LEU A 37 1.90 -9.40 9.03
CA LEU A 37 1.30 -8.64 7.93
C LEU A 37 2.01 -8.92 6.60
N ARG A 38 3.34 -8.89 6.58
CA ARG A 38 4.13 -9.21 5.37
C ARG A 38 3.85 -10.64 4.90
N SER A 39 3.88 -11.61 5.80
CA SER A 39 3.65 -13.03 5.48
C SER A 39 2.22 -13.28 4.96
N SER A 40 1.21 -12.75 5.65
CA SER A 40 -0.19 -12.89 5.23
C SER A 40 -0.47 -12.18 3.90
N LEU A 41 0.13 -11.01 3.66
CA LEU A 41 0.05 -10.31 2.38
C LEU A 41 0.69 -11.14 1.25
N ALA A 42 1.89 -11.68 1.47
CA ALA A 42 2.57 -12.54 0.50
C ALA A 42 1.77 -13.80 0.15
N ALA A 43 1.07 -14.40 1.12
CA ALA A 43 0.17 -15.54 0.88
C ALA A 43 -1.11 -15.13 0.12
N THR A 44 -1.57 -13.89 0.28
CA THR A 44 -2.81 -13.38 -0.33
C THR A 44 -2.61 -12.95 -1.78
N LEU A 45 -1.46 -12.36 -2.13
CA LEU A 45 -1.21 -11.81 -3.47
C LEU A 45 -1.34 -12.83 -4.62
N PRO A 46 -0.92 -14.11 -4.49
CA PRO A 46 -1.18 -15.10 -5.53
C PRO A 46 -2.67 -15.35 -5.80
N VAL A 47 -3.52 -15.25 -4.76
CA VAL A 47 -4.98 -15.40 -4.87
C VAL A 47 -5.61 -14.15 -5.48
N PHE A 48 -5.07 -12.98 -5.14
CA PHE A 48 -5.53 -11.68 -5.63
C PHE A 48 -4.48 -11.01 -6.52
N LEU A 49 -4.02 -11.74 -7.54
CA LEU A 49 -2.93 -11.32 -8.42
C LEU A 49 -3.07 -9.91 -9.01
N PRO A 50 -4.28 -9.41 -9.37
CA PRO A 50 -4.43 -8.05 -9.88
C PRO A 50 -3.93 -6.96 -8.93
N LEU A 51 -3.87 -7.21 -7.61
CA LEU A 51 -3.36 -6.25 -6.63
C LEU A 51 -1.83 -6.03 -6.73
N ALA A 52 -1.10 -7.01 -7.23
CA ALA A 52 0.34 -6.91 -7.50
C ALA A 52 0.64 -6.48 -8.96
N GLY A 53 -0.39 -6.33 -9.80
CA GLY A 53 -0.25 -5.91 -11.19
C GLY A 53 -0.07 -4.41 -11.34
N LYS A 54 0.13 -3.97 -12.60
CA LYS A 54 0.27 -2.54 -12.94
C LYS A 54 -0.79 -2.13 -13.94
N LEU A 55 -1.32 -0.93 -13.79
CA LEU A 55 -2.14 -0.34 -14.84
C LEU A 55 -1.26 -0.03 -16.06
N ALA A 56 -1.66 -0.54 -17.22
CA ALA A 56 -0.96 -0.36 -18.48
C ALA A 56 -1.94 -0.01 -19.59
N PHE A 57 -1.55 0.95 -20.42
CA PHE A 57 -2.29 1.28 -21.63
C PHE A 57 -1.89 0.33 -22.76
N ARG A 58 -2.88 -0.19 -23.51
CA ARG A 58 -2.66 -1.06 -24.66
C ARG A 58 -3.07 -0.34 -25.95
N PRO A 59 -2.10 0.22 -26.72
CA PRO A 59 -2.39 1.02 -27.89
C PRO A 59 -3.19 0.29 -28.97
N ALA A 60 -2.93 -1.01 -29.17
CA ALA A 60 -3.59 -1.82 -30.19
C ALA A 60 -5.12 -1.94 -30.02
N CYS A 61 -5.63 -1.74 -28.80
CA CYS A 61 -7.06 -1.83 -28.49
C CYS A 61 -7.64 -0.53 -27.93
N GLY A 62 -6.80 0.48 -27.65
CA GLY A 62 -7.22 1.70 -26.97
C GLY A 62 -7.67 1.49 -25.52
N ASP A 63 -7.37 0.34 -24.92
CA ASP A 63 -7.88 -0.06 -23.60
C ASP A 63 -6.81 0.07 -22.50
N ILE A 64 -7.24 0.34 -21.28
CA ILE A 64 -6.43 0.23 -20.06
C ILE A 64 -6.65 -1.16 -19.45
N VAL A 65 -5.56 -1.81 -19.05
CA VAL A 65 -5.58 -3.14 -18.45
C VAL A 65 -4.76 -3.17 -17.17
N VAL A 66 -5.03 -4.14 -16.31
CA VAL A 66 -4.07 -4.54 -15.28
C VAL A 66 -3.13 -5.56 -15.92
N ASP A 67 -1.87 -5.18 -16.13
CA ASP A 67 -0.81 -6.11 -16.53
C ASP A 67 -0.41 -6.97 -15.32
N CYS A 68 -0.61 -8.28 -15.47
CA CYS A 68 -0.27 -9.29 -14.47
C CYS A 68 0.83 -10.23 -15.00
N SER A 69 1.57 -9.83 -16.04
CA SER A 69 2.73 -10.58 -16.54
C SER A 69 3.77 -10.78 -15.43
N PRO A 70 4.60 -11.84 -15.49
CA PRO A 70 5.65 -12.08 -14.50
C PRO A 70 6.53 -10.85 -14.24
N SER A 71 6.84 -10.07 -15.28
CA SER A 71 7.59 -8.81 -15.18
C SER A 71 6.84 -7.67 -14.51
N ALA A 72 5.51 -7.62 -14.64
CA ALA A 72 4.71 -6.60 -13.98
C ALA A 72 4.51 -6.90 -12.49
N VAL A 73 4.32 -8.18 -12.15
CA VAL A 73 4.06 -8.63 -10.77
C VAL A 73 5.33 -8.88 -9.96
N SER A 74 6.51 -8.99 -10.60
CA SER A 74 7.78 -9.21 -9.89
C SER A 74 8.14 -8.08 -8.92
N SER A 75 7.65 -6.86 -9.16
CA SER A 75 7.79 -5.74 -8.21
C SER A 75 6.83 -5.81 -7.02
N GLY A 76 5.82 -6.68 -7.08
CA GLY A 76 4.85 -6.88 -6.01
C GLY A 76 4.11 -5.61 -5.59
N VAL A 77 3.75 -5.57 -4.30
CA VAL A 77 3.15 -4.40 -3.66
C VAL A 77 4.15 -3.76 -2.71
N LYS A 78 4.12 -2.43 -2.60
CA LYS A 78 4.99 -1.70 -1.68
C LYS A 78 4.49 -1.86 -0.24
N PHE A 79 5.33 -2.39 0.63
CA PHE A 79 5.07 -2.46 2.08
C PHE A 79 6.04 -1.50 2.79
N VAL A 80 5.51 -0.58 3.60
CA VAL A 80 6.32 0.44 4.30
C VAL A 80 6.00 0.39 5.78
N GLU A 81 7.05 0.37 6.58
CA GLU A 81 6.99 0.55 8.03
C GLU A 81 7.45 1.96 8.37
N ALA A 82 6.72 2.59 9.29
CA ALA A 82 7.04 3.90 9.80
C ALA A 82 6.77 3.91 11.31
N GLU A 83 7.60 4.64 12.04
CA GLU A 83 7.43 4.89 13.46
C GLU A 83 7.12 6.37 13.68
N PHE A 84 6.20 6.64 14.59
CA PHE A 84 5.82 8.00 14.95
C PHE A 84 6.02 8.18 16.45
N LEU A 85 6.81 9.19 16.83
CA LEU A 85 7.24 9.40 18.21
C LEU A 85 6.14 9.95 19.13
N ALA A 86 5.03 10.45 18.57
CA ALA A 86 3.86 10.84 19.35
C ALA A 86 2.82 9.71 19.36
N GLY A 87 2.00 9.66 20.42
CA GLY A 87 0.98 8.62 20.57
C GLY A 87 -0.07 8.63 19.46
N ALA A 88 -0.74 7.49 19.25
CA ALA A 88 -1.74 7.30 18.18
C ALA A 88 -2.87 8.34 18.21
N ASP A 89 -3.19 8.93 19.36
CA ASP A 89 -4.20 9.99 19.49
C ASP A 89 -3.85 11.28 18.74
N ALA A 90 -2.57 11.53 18.49
CA ALA A 90 -2.15 12.65 17.65
C ALA A 90 -2.54 12.42 16.17
N LEU A 91 -2.53 11.17 15.72
CA LEU A 91 -2.88 10.77 14.35
C LEU A 91 -4.40 10.81 14.10
N ARG A 92 -5.21 10.86 15.16
CA ARG A 92 -6.69 10.94 15.09
C ARG A 92 -7.20 12.37 14.95
N ARG A 93 -6.31 13.37 15.05
CA ARG A 93 -6.71 14.77 14.99
C ARG A 93 -7.16 15.12 13.57
N PRO A 94 -8.25 15.86 13.38
CA PRO A 94 -8.82 16.15 12.06
C PRO A 94 -7.91 17.01 11.17
N TRP A 95 -6.89 17.65 11.72
CA TRP A 95 -5.88 18.38 10.96
C TRP A 95 -4.64 17.54 10.61
N PHE A 96 -4.54 16.31 11.15
CA PHE A 96 -3.45 15.41 10.83
C PHE A 96 -3.79 14.66 9.53
N SER A 97 -3.27 15.17 8.42
CA SER A 97 -3.27 14.46 7.14
C SER A 97 -1.97 13.66 7.06
N ILE A 98 -2.06 12.32 6.97
CA ILE A 98 -0.95 11.51 6.49
C ILE A 98 -1.17 11.33 5.00
N SER A 99 -0.50 12.14 4.17
CA SER A 99 -0.37 11.71 2.79
C SER A 99 0.66 10.59 2.73
N VAL A 100 0.34 9.50 2.04
CA VAL A 100 1.33 8.47 1.70
C VAL A 100 2.53 9.10 0.96
N SER A 101 2.31 10.20 0.22
CA SER A 101 3.41 10.99 -0.39
C SER A 101 4.26 11.77 0.62
N GLU A 102 3.69 12.20 1.75
CA GLU A 102 4.42 12.90 2.83
C GLU A 102 5.32 11.94 3.62
N ILE A 103 4.93 10.67 3.77
CA ILE A 103 5.82 9.60 4.27
C ILE A 103 7.08 9.48 3.39
N PHE A 104 6.98 9.80 2.09
CA PHE A 104 8.09 9.75 1.15
C PHE A 104 8.84 11.09 0.97
N GLN A 105 8.26 12.24 1.34
CA GLN A 105 8.85 13.57 1.08
C GLN A 105 9.39 14.28 2.33
N HIS A 106 8.97 13.91 3.53
CA HIS A 106 9.58 14.40 4.75
C HIS A 106 10.38 13.29 5.42
N GLN A 107 11.69 13.53 5.52
CA GLN A 107 12.53 12.97 6.57
C GLN A 107 12.18 13.73 7.86
N PRO A 108 11.26 13.27 8.73
CA PRO A 108 11.32 13.69 10.12
C PRO A 108 12.71 13.29 10.63
N LYS A 109 13.44 14.28 11.15
CA LYS A 109 14.80 14.13 11.65
C LYS A 109 14.85 12.88 12.53
N SER A 110 15.57 11.85 12.06
CA SER A 110 15.69 10.50 12.63
C SER A 110 14.54 9.52 12.32
N LEU A 111 14.47 9.03 11.08
CA LEU A 111 13.92 7.71 10.77
C LEU A 111 15.07 6.81 10.29
N LYS A 112 15.25 5.65 10.95
CA LYS A 112 16.16 4.61 10.46
C LYS A 112 15.39 3.68 9.53
N PHE A 113 15.80 3.64 8.26
CA PHE A 113 15.30 2.70 7.28
C PHE A 113 16.12 1.41 7.37
N SER A 114 15.47 0.29 7.68
CA SER A 114 16.04 -1.04 7.47
C SER A 114 15.43 -1.65 6.22
N GLU A 115 16.24 -1.72 5.16
CA GLU A 115 15.95 -2.47 3.95
C GLU A 115 16.19 -3.95 4.24
N PHE A 116 15.16 -4.80 4.09
CA PHE A 116 15.31 -6.25 4.15
C PHE A 116 15.22 -6.77 2.71
N GLN A 117 16.34 -7.35 2.28
CA GLN A 117 16.54 -8.03 1.00
C GLN A 117 15.82 -9.40 0.98
#